data_AF-A0A4V5MLA8-F1
#
_entry.id   AF-A0A4V5MLA8-F1
#
_cell.length_a   1.000
_cell.length_b   1.000
_cell.length_c   1.000
_cell.angle_alpha   90.00
_cell.angle_beta   90.00
_cell.angle_gamma   90.00
#
_symmetry.space_group_name_H-M   'P 1'
#
loop_
_entity.id
_entity.type
_entity.pdbx_description
1 polymer ?
#
loop_
_entity_poly.entity_id
_entity_poly.type
_entity_poly.pdbx_seq_one_letter_code
_entity_poly.pdbx_strand_id
1 'polypeptide(L)' 'MNIIFMLIGCSVLIALIFLFAFFWANMSGQHEDTCTPSIRILFEDEVNKKDSSCE' A
#
# COMPACT_ATOMS: atom_id res chain seq x y z
N MET A 1 -21.48 -8.37 35.99
CA MET A 1 -20.26 -7.55 36.11
C MET A 1 -19.00 -8.24 35.60
N ASN A 2 -18.80 -9.55 35.83
CA ASN A 2 -17.62 -10.27 35.32
C ASN A 2 -17.48 -10.26 33.78
N ILE A 3 -18.60 -10.35 33.05
CA ILE A 3 -18.60 -10.38 31.59
C ILE A 3 -18.10 -9.07 30.96
N ILE A 4 -18.28 -7.94 31.65
CA ILE A 4 -17.87 -6.62 31.17
C ILE A 4 -16.34 -6.53 31.10
N PHE A 5 -15.64 -7.08 32.11
CA PHE A 5 -14.18 -7.15 32.11
C PHE A 5 -13.64 -8.04 30.98
N MET A 6 -14.32 -9.15 30.67
CA MET A 6 -13.96 -10.01 29.54
C MET A 6 -14.14 -9.29 28.20
N LEU A 7 -15.25 -8.58 28.02
CA LEU A 7 -15.55 -7.82 26.79
C LEU A 7 -14.54 -6.70 26.56
N ILE A 8 -14.16 -5.98 27.62
CA ILE A 8 -13.13 -4.94 27.57
C ILE A 8 -11.76 -5.52 27.18
N GLY A 9 -11.38 -6.66 27.76
CA GLY A 9 -10.15 -7.34 27.37
C GLY A 9 -10.15 -7.73 25.89
N CYS A 10 -11.26 -8.30 25.42
CA CYS A 10 -11.43 -8.71 24.02
C CYS A 10 -11.39 -7.51 23.06
N SER A 11 -12.04 -6.38 23.39
CA SER A 11 -12.02 -5.19 22.55
C SER A 11 -10.63 -4.56 22.44
N VAL A 12 -9.88 -4.52 23.54
CA VAL A 12 -8.50 -4.01 23.54
C VAL A 12 -7.60 -4.92 22.72
N LEU A 13 -7.75 -6.23 22.84
CA LEU A 13 -6.97 -7.20 22.06
C LEU A 13 -7.21 -7.03 20.55
N ILE A 14 -8.47 -6.91 20.13
CA ILE A 14 -8.83 -6.65 18.73
C ILE A 14 -8.22 -5.32 18.26
N ALA A 15 -8.32 -4.26 19.07
CA ALA A 15 -7.73 -2.96 18.72
C ALA A 15 -6.20 -3.03 18.53
N LEU A 16 -5.50 -3.80 19.37
CA LEU A 16 -4.05 -3.99 19.24
C LEU A 16 -3.68 -4.78 17.97
N ILE A 17 -4.46 -5.79 17.59
CA ILE A 17 -4.26 -6.52 16.33
C ILE A 17 -4.38 -5.57 15.14
N PHE A 18 -5.44 -4.76 15.11
CA PHE A 18 -5.64 -3.76 14.05
C PHE A 18 -4.51 -2.73 14.00
N LEU A 19 -4.05 -2.27 15.16
CA LEU A 19 -2.94 -1.33 15.27
C LEU A 19 -1.64 -1.94 14.69
N PHE A 20 -1.33 -3.19 15.03
CA PHE A 20 -0.16 -3.89 14.47
C PHE A 20 -0.27 -4.09 12.96
N ALA A 21 -1.45 -4.51 12.48
CA ALA A 21 -1.71 -4.66 11.05
C ALA A 21 -1.56 -3.32 10.31
N PHE A 22 -2.01 -2.21 10.91
CA PHE A 22 -1.86 -0.88 10.37
C PHE A 22 -0.38 -0.50 10.19
N PHE A 23 0.44 -0.65 11.23
CA PHE A 23 1.88 -0.38 11.10
C PHE A 23 2.55 -1.29 10.07
N TRP A 24 2.14 -2.56 10.00
CA TRP A 24 2.69 -3.48 9.02
C TRP A 24 2.35 -3.09 7.58
N ALA A 25 1.11 -2.68 7.33
CA ALA A 25 0.68 -2.19 6.03
C ALA A 25 1.39 -0.89 5.60
N ASN A 26 1.69 0.02 6.53
CA ASN A 26 2.44 1.24 6.23
C ASN A 26 3.92 0.94 5.87
N MET A 27 4.51 -0.09 6.50
CA MET A 27 5.88 -0.52 6.21
C MET A 27 5.99 -1.37 4.92
N SER A 28 4.88 -1.90 4.42
CA SER A 28 4.78 -2.73 3.21
C SER A 28 5.16 -2.01 1.91
N GLY A 29 5.51 -0.72 1.96
CA GLY A 29 6.04 -0.02 0.80
C GLY A 29 5.02 0.22 -0.31
N GLN A 30 3.71 0.02 -0.11
CA GLN A 30 2.70 0.25 -1.16
C GLN A 30 2.61 1.71 -1.69
N HIS A 31 3.50 2.60 -1.26
CA HIS A 31 3.66 3.96 -1.73
C HIS A 31 4.72 4.11 -2.85
N GLU A 32 5.44 3.05 -3.25
CA GLU A 32 6.44 3.15 -4.35
C GLU A 32 5.82 3.38 -5.74
N ASP A 33 4.52 3.15 -5.93
CA ASP A 33 3.80 3.43 -7.18
C ASP A 33 3.44 4.93 -7.31
N THR A 34 4.45 5.80 -7.16
CA THR A 34 4.28 7.26 -7.28
C THR A 34 4.17 7.72 -8.75
N CYS A 35 4.57 6.86 -9.70
CA CYS A 35 4.38 7.09 -11.13
C CYS A 35 3.21 6.26 -11.65
N THR A 36 2.09 6.94 -11.94
CA THR A 36 0.89 6.31 -12.49
C THR A 36 1.20 5.58 -13.81
N PRO A 37 0.71 4.35 -14.01
CA PRO A 37 0.98 3.56 -15.22
C PRO A 37 0.63 4.29 -16.52
N SER A 38 -0.36 5.18 -16.48
CA SER A 38 -0.75 6.02 -17.63
C SER A 38 0.36 6.95 -18.11
N ILE A 39 1.17 7.52 -17.21
CA ILE A 39 2.28 8.43 -17.58
C ILE A 39 3.42 7.61 -18.20
N ARG A 40 3.71 6.43 -17.64
CA ARG A 40 4.73 5.52 -18.17
C ARG A 40 4.41 5.11 -19.61
N ILE A 41 3.19 4.64 -19.86
CA ILE A 41 2.76 4.17 -21.19
C ILE A 41 2.73 5.33 -22.21
N LEU A 42 2.29 6.53 -21.80
CA LEU A 42 2.19 7.70 -22.69
C LEU A 42 3.56 8.21 -23.18
N PHE A 43 4.62 8.03 -22.38
CA PHE A 43 5.96 8.50 -22.72
C PHE A 43 6.93 7.36 -23.10
N GLU A 44 6.60 6.10 -22.84
CA GLU A 44 7.38 4.94 -23.31
C GLU A 44 7.38 4.84 -24.84
N ASP A 45 6.27 5.18 -25.50
CA ASP A 45 6.18 5.19 -26.97
C ASP A 45 7.10 6.25 -27.61
N GLU A 46 7.31 7.39 -26.95
CA GLU A 46 8.19 8.47 -27.42
C GLU A 46 9.68 8.13 -27.25
N VAL A 47 10.04 7.42 -26.16
CA VAL A 47 11.42 6.98 -25.90
C VAL A 47 11.82 5.87 -26.89
N ASN A 48 10.96 4.88 -27.11
CA ASN A 48 11.24 3.78 -28.04
C ASN A 48 11.31 4.25 -29.51
N LYS A 49 10.59 5.31 -29.89
CA LYS A 49 10.65 5.89 -31.24
C LYS A 49 11.97 6.60 -31.55
N LYS A 50 12.67 7.09 -30.53
CA LYS A 50 13.97 7.77 -30.69
C LYS A 50 15.13 6.79 -30.88
N ASP A 51 14.97 5.56 -30.38
CA ASP A 51 15.94 4.47 -30.52
C ASP A 51 15.68 3.59 -31.76
N SER A 52 14.56 3.79 -32.46
CA SER A 52 14.18 3.06 -33.68
C SER A 52 14.28 3.87 -34.98
N SER A 53 14.80 5.11 -34.94
CA SER A 53 15.17 5.90 -36.14
C SER A 53 16.70 6.11 -36.32
N CYS A 54 17.47 5.13 -35.87
CA CYS A 54 18.20 4.32 -36.84
C CYS A 54 17.30 3.10 -37.09
N GLU A 55 16.28 3.18 -37.95
CA GLU A 55 16.17 3.81 -39.28
C GLU A 55 15.08 4.90 -39.37
#